data_AF-A0AA42B0Y8-F1
#
_entry.id   AF-A0AA42B0Y8-F1
#
_cell.length_a   1.000
_cell.length_b   1.000
_cell.length_c   1.000
_cell.angle_alpha   90.00
_cell.angle_beta   90.00
_cell.angle_gamma   90.00
#
_symmetry.space_group_name_H-M   'P 1'
#
loop_
_entity.id
_entity.type
_entity.pdbx_description
1 polymer ?
#
loop_
_entity_poly.entity_id
_entity_poly.type
_entity_poly.pdbx_seq_one_letter_code
_entity_poly.pdbx_strand_id
1 'polypeptide(L)'
;MAALNYINLVFVIAILAGVIAAPTTDGATVASIVTPAFFNGIISKAGAGCAGKTFYTRKAFLEAAKSYPRFGTGKLDVAKREIAAFFAHVTHETGHSKKNYCQKGNKQYPCVPGNGYHGRGPIQLSWNYNYGPAGKSIGFDGLNAPETVSKNPVISFKTAFWFWMNNVHSIITTNKGFGPTIRAINGMDT
;
A
#
# COMPACT_ATOMS: atom_id res chain seq x y z
N MET A 1 -36.17 -41.64 -11.92
CA MET A 1 -37.13 -40.66 -11.38
C MET A 1 -36.92 -40.64 -9.87
N ALA A 2 -36.16 -39.68 -9.34
CA ALA A 2 -36.59 -38.55 -8.50
C ALA A 2 -37.23 -39.02 -7.17
N ALA A 3 -36.81 -38.63 -5.97
CA ALA A 3 -36.63 -37.27 -5.40
C ALA A 3 -35.91 -37.41 -4.02
N LEU A 4 -34.84 -36.69 -3.70
CA LEU A 4 -34.69 -35.30 -3.17
C LEU A 4 -34.52 -35.19 -1.63
N ASN A 5 -33.41 -34.53 -1.29
CA ASN A 5 -33.18 -33.50 -0.26
C ASN A 5 -33.20 -33.83 1.25
N TYR A 6 -31.96 -33.94 1.78
CA TYR A 6 -31.61 -33.82 3.18
C TYR A 6 -31.55 -32.35 3.64
N ILE A 7 -32.38 -32.05 4.65
CA ILE A 7 -32.05 -31.25 5.86
C ILE A 7 -31.64 -29.78 5.65
N ASN A 8 -32.65 -28.92 5.63
CA ASN A 8 -32.58 -27.52 6.09
C ASN A 8 -33.17 -27.46 7.50
N LEU A 9 -32.33 -27.24 8.53
CA LEU A 9 -32.81 -26.88 9.86
C LEU A 9 -31.71 -26.18 10.68
N VAL A 10 -31.52 -24.87 10.48
CA VAL A 10 -31.30 -23.93 11.60
C VAL A 10 -31.92 -22.57 11.19
N PHE A 11 -33.19 -22.39 11.56
CA PHE A 11 -33.90 -21.10 11.63
C PHE A 11 -33.30 -20.31 12.83
N VAL A 12 -32.82 -19.07 12.70
CA VAL A 12 -33.54 -17.77 12.79
C VAL A 12 -33.15 -16.94 14.03
N ILE A 13 -32.75 -15.69 13.75
CA ILE A 13 -32.75 -14.44 14.56
C ILE A 13 -31.67 -14.25 15.64
N ALA A 14 -30.75 -13.30 15.35
CA ALA A 14 -30.47 -12.18 16.24
C ALA A 14 -30.13 -10.93 15.38
N ILE A 15 -31.10 -10.03 15.24
CA ILE A 15 -30.88 -8.64 14.82
C ILE A 15 -30.37 -7.90 16.06
N LEU A 16 -29.16 -7.37 16.01
CA LEU A 16 -28.74 -6.21 16.81
C LEU A 16 -27.44 -5.67 16.23
N ALA A 17 -27.32 -4.35 16.25
CA ALA A 17 -26.18 -3.57 15.78
C ALA A 17 -24.84 -4.14 16.28
N GLY A 18 -24.27 -5.06 15.51
CA GLY A 18 -22.90 -5.50 15.63
C GLY A 18 -22.04 -4.43 14.98
N VAL A 19 -21.64 -3.43 15.75
CA VAL A 19 -20.36 -2.77 15.53
C VAL A 19 -19.38 -3.89 15.16
N ILE A 20 -18.89 -3.90 13.92
CA ILE A 20 -17.72 -4.70 13.58
C ILE A 20 -16.64 -4.13 14.49
N ALA A 21 -16.47 -4.73 15.67
CA ALA A 21 -15.39 -4.40 16.56
C ALA A 21 -14.14 -4.73 15.76
N ALA A 22 -13.50 -3.68 15.23
CA ALA A 22 -12.17 -3.80 14.67
C ALA A 22 -11.33 -4.57 15.69
N PRO A 23 -10.58 -5.59 15.28
CA PRO A 23 -9.81 -6.41 16.21
C PRO A 23 -8.98 -5.46 17.07
N THR A 24 -9.23 -5.48 18.38
CA THR A 24 -8.60 -4.60 19.34
C THR A 24 -7.10 -4.89 19.33
N THR A 25 -6.35 -4.02 18.65
CA THR A 25 -4.97 -3.76 19.02
C THR A 25 -4.99 -3.29 20.48
N ASP A 26 -3.91 -3.52 21.24
CA ASP A 26 -3.75 -2.95 22.59
C ASP A 26 -3.71 -1.39 22.53
N GLY A 27 -4.85 -0.76 22.25
CA GLY A 27 -5.06 0.69 22.15
C GLY A 27 -4.29 1.42 21.03
N ALA A 28 -3.35 0.77 20.34
CA ALA A 28 -2.48 1.45 19.38
C ALA A 28 -3.10 1.51 17.98
N THR A 29 -3.22 2.73 17.46
CA THR A 29 -3.60 2.99 16.08
C THR A 29 -2.35 3.32 15.26
N VAL A 30 -2.42 3.23 13.92
CA VAL A 30 -1.35 3.72 13.04
C VAL A 30 -0.99 5.17 13.38
N ALA A 31 -1.98 6.00 13.74
CA ALA A 31 -1.75 7.38 14.14
C ALA A 31 -0.99 7.53 15.47
N SER A 32 -1.21 6.64 16.44
CA SER A 32 -0.49 6.70 17.73
C SER A 32 0.93 6.14 17.63
N ILE A 33 1.20 5.21 16.70
CA ILE A 33 2.54 4.69 16.43
C ILE A 33 3.35 5.69 15.58
N VAL A 34 2.76 6.17 14.48
CA VAL A 34 3.37 7.15 13.57
C VAL A 34 3.07 8.54 14.13
N THR A 35 3.82 8.96 15.14
CA THR A 35 3.69 10.30 15.73
C THR A 35 4.22 11.39 14.79
N PRO A 36 3.87 12.67 15.01
CA PRO A 36 4.51 13.79 14.30
C PRO A 36 6.03 13.76 14.43
N ALA A 37 6.55 13.50 15.63
CA ALA A 37 7.99 13.42 15.88
C ALA A 37 8.65 12.29 15.08
N PHE A 38 8.05 11.10 15.06
CA PHE A 38 8.55 9.97 14.26
C PHE A 38 8.58 10.29 12.76
N PHE A 39 7.47 10.78 12.21
CA PHE A 39 7.38 11.08 10.78
C PHE A 39 8.34 12.21 10.38
N ASN A 40 8.40 13.29 11.17
CA ASN A 40 9.31 14.40 10.93
C ASN A 40 10.77 13.98 11.10
N GLY A 41 11.06 13.06 12.03
CA GLY A 41 12.39 12.47 12.20
C GLY A 41 12.89 11.81 10.92
N ILE A 42 12.01 11.07 10.21
CA ILE A 42 12.33 10.46 8.92
C ILE A 42 12.52 11.52 7.84
N ILE A 43 11.54 12.41 7.63
CA ILE A 43 11.58 13.41 6.56
C ILE A 43 12.75 14.40 6.74
N SER A 44 13.18 14.67 7.98
CA SER A 44 14.32 15.55 8.26
C SER A 44 15.64 15.06 7.67
N LYS A 45 15.78 13.74 7.44
CA LYS A 45 16.99 13.13 6.87
C LYS A 45 17.15 13.38 5.38
N ALA A 46 16.09 13.76 4.67
CA ALA A 46 16.22 14.17 3.27
C ALA A 46 17.06 15.46 3.15
N GLY A 47 17.68 15.69 2.00
CA GLY A 47 18.41 16.94 1.72
C GLY A 47 17.49 18.18 1.75
N ALA A 48 18.03 19.38 2.00
CA ALA A 48 17.26 20.62 2.09
C ALA A 48 16.46 20.95 0.82
N GLY A 49 16.95 20.56 -0.36
CA GLY A 49 16.27 20.77 -1.66
C GLY A 49 15.42 19.59 -2.13
N CYS A 50 15.19 18.56 -1.31
CA CYS A 50 14.39 17.41 -1.72
C CYS A 50 12.91 17.79 -1.82
N ALA A 51 12.32 17.73 -3.02
CA ALA A 51 10.90 18.00 -3.24
C ALA A 51 9.96 17.13 -2.37
N GLY A 52 10.42 15.92 -2.00
CA GLY A 52 9.72 15.03 -1.08
C GLY A 52 9.47 15.63 0.31
N LYS A 53 10.30 16.58 0.78
CA LYS A 53 10.14 17.19 2.11
C LYS A 53 8.85 17.97 2.26
N THR A 54 8.43 18.68 1.22
CA THR A 54 7.20 19.48 1.23
C THR A 54 6.02 18.70 0.69
N PHE A 55 6.27 17.69 -0.16
CA PHE A 55 5.23 16.86 -0.74
C PHE A 55 4.66 15.83 0.25
N TYR A 56 5.51 15.10 0.99
CA TYR A 56 5.06 14.05 1.89
C TYR A 56 4.78 14.58 3.30
N THR A 57 3.52 14.50 3.72
CA THR A 57 3.08 14.91 5.05
C THR A 57 2.50 13.75 5.83
N ARG A 58 2.63 13.78 7.16
CA ARG A 58 1.97 12.83 8.06
C ARG A 58 0.45 12.80 7.83
N LYS A 59 -0.15 13.96 7.55
CA LYS A 59 -1.58 14.07 7.24
C LYS A 59 -1.94 13.23 6.00
N ALA A 60 -1.19 13.38 4.91
CA ALA A 60 -1.43 12.60 3.69
C ALA A 60 -1.22 11.09 3.92
N PHE A 61 -0.19 10.72 4.69
CA PHE A 61 0.04 9.32 5.08
C PHE A 61 -1.15 8.73 5.84
N LEU A 62 -1.63 9.42 6.90
CA LEU A 62 -2.76 8.94 7.69
C LEU A 62 -4.06 8.93 6.89
N GLU A 63 -4.27 9.91 6.01
CA GLU A 63 -5.44 9.92 5.13
C GLU A 63 -5.45 8.74 4.18
N ALA A 64 -4.30 8.40 3.58
CA ALA A 64 -4.17 7.21 2.75
C ALA A 64 -4.35 5.91 3.56
N ALA A 65 -3.80 5.84 4.77
CA ALA A 65 -3.89 4.66 5.64
C ALA A 65 -5.33 4.26 6.00
N LYS A 66 -6.27 5.23 6.05
CA LYS A 66 -7.70 4.94 6.27
C LYS A 66 -8.29 3.99 5.23
N SER A 67 -7.76 3.97 4.00
CA SER A 67 -8.20 3.07 2.94
C SER A 67 -7.67 1.64 3.08
N TYR A 68 -6.76 1.38 4.02
CA TYR A 68 -6.09 0.09 4.22
C TYR A 68 -6.17 -0.33 5.70
N PRO A 69 -7.37 -0.63 6.23
CA PRO A 69 -7.61 -0.82 7.66
C PRO A 69 -6.87 -2.02 8.29
N ARG A 70 -6.28 -2.91 7.48
CA ARG A 70 -5.47 -4.04 7.96
C ARG A 70 -4.01 -3.68 8.22
N PHE A 71 -3.52 -2.58 7.65
CA PHE A 71 -2.13 -2.16 7.83
C PHE A 71 -1.87 -1.70 9.28
N GLY A 72 -0.77 -2.18 9.88
CA GLY A 72 -0.36 -1.77 11.22
C GLY A 72 -1.36 -2.19 12.30
N THR A 73 -2.00 -3.35 12.13
CA THR A 73 -2.96 -3.93 13.08
C THR A 73 -2.43 -5.24 13.70
N GLY A 74 -3.17 -5.81 14.65
CA GLY A 74 -2.77 -7.00 15.41
C GLY A 74 -2.01 -6.67 16.69
N LYS A 75 -1.14 -7.57 17.14
CA LYS A 75 -0.32 -7.35 18.35
C LYS A 75 0.58 -6.12 18.16
N LEU A 76 0.78 -5.35 19.23
CA LEU A 76 1.49 -4.07 19.18
C LEU A 76 2.90 -4.19 18.58
N ASP A 77 3.63 -5.25 18.92
CA ASP A 77 4.97 -5.52 18.41
C ASP A 77 4.95 -5.84 16.90
N VAL A 78 3.94 -6.57 16.42
CA VAL A 78 3.72 -6.87 15.00
C VAL A 78 3.37 -5.60 14.23
N ALA A 79 2.44 -4.79 14.76
CA ALA A 79 2.05 -3.52 14.15
C ALA A 79 3.24 -2.55 14.04
N LYS A 80 4.02 -2.39 15.12
CA LYS A 80 5.24 -1.57 15.11
C LYS A 80 6.26 -2.09 14.11
N ARG A 81 6.45 -3.41 14.02
CA ARG A 81 7.38 -4.05 13.07
C ARG A 81 6.95 -3.84 11.63
N GLU A 82 5.67 -4.00 11.32
CA GLU A 82 5.13 -3.73 9.99
C GLU A 82 5.34 -2.26 9.60
N ILE A 83 4.97 -1.33 10.47
CA ILE A 83 5.13 0.11 10.23
C ILE A 83 6.61 0.47 10.04
N ALA A 84 7.50 -0.07 10.89
CA ALA A 84 8.94 0.15 10.76
C ALA A 84 9.49 -0.42 9.44
N ALA A 85 9.07 -1.62 9.05
CA ALA A 85 9.48 -2.24 7.78
C ALA A 85 8.98 -1.42 6.58
N PHE A 86 7.74 -0.95 6.60
CA PHE A 86 7.20 -0.07 5.56
C PHE A 86 8.04 1.19 5.42
N PHE A 87 8.30 1.89 6.54
CA PHE A 87 9.11 3.10 6.51
C PHE A 87 10.56 2.84 6.08
N ALA A 88 11.17 1.73 6.51
CA ALA A 88 12.52 1.36 6.08
C ALA A 88 12.61 1.24 4.55
N HIS A 89 11.67 0.52 3.92
CA HIS A 89 11.63 0.39 2.47
C HIS A 89 11.41 1.73 1.77
N VAL A 90 10.35 2.47 2.12
CA VAL A 90 10.06 3.74 1.42
C VAL A 90 11.13 4.81 1.62
N THR A 91 11.98 4.70 2.65
CA THR A 91 13.17 5.56 2.81
C THR A 91 14.38 5.11 1.99
N HIS A 92 14.45 3.82 1.68
CA HIS A 92 15.52 3.22 0.87
C HIS A 92 15.24 3.38 -0.63
N GLU A 93 13.96 3.30 -1.02
CA GLU A 93 13.52 3.40 -2.41
C GLU A 93 13.94 4.74 -3.04
N THR A 94 15.05 4.70 -3.77
CA THR A 94 15.59 5.82 -4.52
C THR A 94 15.85 5.35 -5.94
N GLY A 95 15.17 5.95 -6.90
CA GLY A 95 15.30 5.54 -8.30
C GLY A 95 14.85 6.64 -9.24
N HIS A 96 15.74 7.09 -10.10
CA HIS A 96 15.41 7.98 -11.23
C HIS A 96 15.87 7.25 -12.49
N SER A 97 14.98 6.47 -13.06
CA SER A 97 15.27 5.72 -14.29
C SER A 97 14.65 6.42 -15.48
N LYS A 98 15.42 6.49 -16.57
CA LYS A 98 14.97 7.04 -17.87
C LYS A 98 14.18 6.02 -18.70
N LYS A 99 14.02 4.79 -18.22
CA LYS A 99 13.21 3.77 -18.92
C LYS A 99 11.73 4.16 -18.85
N ASN A 100 10.95 3.79 -19.87
CA ASN A 100 9.51 4.03 -19.88
C ASN A 100 8.71 2.97 -19.10
N TYR A 101 9.36 1.87 -18.66
CA TYR A 101 8.73 0.76 -17.91
C TYR A 101 7.42 0.30 -18.54
N CYS A 102 7.45 0.09 -19.85
CA CYS A 102 6.32 -0.40 -20.61
C CYS A 102 6.58 -1.85 -21.02
N GLN A 103 5.79 -2.77 -20.49
CA GLN A 103 5.73 -4.15 -20.97
C GLN A 103 4.84 -4.19 -22.22
N LYS A 104 5.47 -4.03 -23.39
CA LYS A 104 4.80 -4.14 -24.69
C LYS A 104 4.20 -5.54 -24.84
N GLY A 105 2.88 -5.64 -24.97
CA GLY A 105 2.15 -6.92 -25.09
C GLY A 105 1.20 -7.22 -23.94
N ASN A 106 1.23 -6.47 -22.83
CA ASN A 106 0.20 -6.58 -21.80
C ASN A 106 -1.14 -6.04 -22.32
N LYS A 107 -2.07 -6.94 -22.67
CA LYS A 107 -3.38 -6.57 -23.23
C LYS A 107 -4.36 -6.03 -22.18
N GLN A 108 -4.18 -6.40 -20.91
CA GLN A 108 -5.06 -5.97 -19.83
C GLN A 108 -4.73 -4.54 -19.37
N TYR A 109 -3.44 -4.20 -19.36
CA TYR A 109 -2.94 -2.88 -19.00
C TYR A 109 -2.02 -2.36 -20.10
N PRO A 110 -2.56 -1.98 -21.26
CA PRO A 110 -1.76 -1.55 -22.40
C PRO A 110 -1.02 -0.25 -22.08
N CYS A 111 0.19 -0.11 -22.62
CA CYS A 111 0.92 1.14 -22.53
C CYS A 111 0.28 2.20 -23.41
N VAL A 112 0.10 3.40 -22.87
CA VAL A 112 -0.41 4.56 -23.60
C VAL A 112 0.76 5.28 -24.28
N PRO A 113 0.69 5.56 -25.60
CA PRO A 113 1.73 6.30 -26.30
C PRO A 113 2.05 7.64 -25.62
N GLY A 114 3.33 7.98 -25.49
CA GLY A 114 3.79 9.21 -24.82
C GLY A 114 3.89 9.11 -23.29
N ASN A 115 3.29 8.09 -22.67
CA ASN A 115 3.36 7.89 -21.22
C ASN A 115 4.53 7.00 -20.80
N GLY A 116 5.08 7.31 -19.62
CA GLY A 116 6.11 6.53 -18.94
C GLY A 116 5.66 6.08 -17.55
N TYR A 117 5.89 4.81 -17.24
CA TYR A 117 5.52 4.15 -15.99
C TYR A 117 6.73 3.97 -15.06
N HIS A 118 7.66 4.91 -15.08
CA HIS A 118 8.80 4.92 -14.17
C HIS A 118 8.37 5.07 -12.70
N GLY A 119 9.29 4.74 -11.80
CA GLY A 119 9.07 4.79 -10.36
C GLY A 119 8.54 6.13 -9.88
N ARG A 120 7.41 6.11 -9.18
CA ARG A 120 6.82 7.27 -8.50
C ARG A 120 6.32 6.90 -7.12
N GLY A 121 6.26 7.90 -6.25
CA GLY A 121 5.76 7.73 -4.89
C GLY A 121 6.74 7.01 -3.96
N PRO A 122 6.30 6.73 -2.71
CA PRO A 122 7.15 6.19 -1.66
C PRO A 122 7.72 4.79 -1.95
N ILE A 123 7.00 3.95 -2.72
CA ILE A 123 7.44 2.59 -3.07
C ILE A 123 8.01 2.49 -4.50
N GLN A 124 8.25 3.63 -5.17
CA GLN A 124 8.71 3.67 -6.56
C GLN A 124 7.86 2.79 -7.50
N LEU A 125 6.52 2.94 -7.43
CA LEU A 125 5.58 2.20 -8.28
C LEU A 125 6.00 2.31 -9.75
N SER A 126 6.31 1.18 -10.36
CA SER A 126 6.87 1.08 -11.71
C SER A 126 6.08 0.08 -12.54
N TRP A 127 6.10 0.22 -13.86
CA TRP A 127 5.44 -0.63 -14.85
C TRP A 127 3.93 -0.44 -15.05
N ASN A 128 3.49 -0.44 -16.31
CA ASN A 128 2.08 -0.37 -16.72
C ASN A 128 1.19 -1.39 -16.00
N TYR A 129 1.70 -2.62 -15.79
CA TYR A 129 0.96 -3.69 -15.11
C TYR A 129 0.80 -3.48 -13.60
N ASN A 130 1.52 -2.53 -12.99
CA ASN A 130 1.29 -2.12 -11.60
C ASN A 130 0.45 -0.84 -11.54
N TYR A 131 0.72 0.13 -12.42
CA TYR A 131 -0.06 1.37 -12.48
C TYR A 131 -1.54 1.13 -12.81
N GLY A 132 -1.84 0.27 -13.78
CA GLY A 132 -3.21 -0.07 -14.16
C GLY A 132 -4.08 -0.60 -13.01
N PRO A 133 -3.70 -1.71 -12.34
CA PRO A 133 -4.48 -2.24 -11.23
C PRO A 133 -4.46 -1.34 -9.99
N ALA A 134 -3.35 -0.65 -9.70
CA ALA A 134 -3.32 0.33 -8.61
C ALA A 134 -4.31 1.48 -8.87
N GLY A 135 -4.31 2.02 -10.09
CA GLY A 135 -5.27 3.04 -10.56
C GLY A 135 -6.72 2.61 -10.36
N LYS A 136 -7.06 1.41 -10.85
CA LYS A 136 -8.38 0.82 -10.70
C LYS A 136 -8.79 0.65 -9.22
N SER A 137 -7.86 0.21 -8.37
CA SER A 137 -8.14 -0.01 -6.94
C SER A 137 -8.28 1.29 -6.14
N ILE A 138 -7.55 2.34 -6.52
CA ILE A 138 -7.43 3.59 -5.75
C ILE A 138 -8.41 4.66 -6.26
N GLY A 139 -8.83 4.56 -7.52
CA GLY A 139 -9.71 5.54 -8.17
C GLY A 139 -8.95 6.65 -8.90
N PHE A 140 -7.85 6.33 -9.58
CA PHE A 140 -7.15 7.25 -10.49
C PHE A 140 -6.81 6.56 -11.82
N ASP A 141 -6.60 7.32 -12.88
CA ASP A 141 -6.20 6.76 -14.17
C ASP A 141 -4.69 6.47 -14.20
N GLY A 142 -4.34 5.23 -13.86
CA GLY A 142 -2.95 4.79 -13.83
C GLY A 142 -2.31 4.66 -15.21
N LEU A 143 -3.08 4.52 -16.30
CA LEU A 143 -2.53 4.29 -17.63
C LEU A 143 -2.38 5.58 -18.42
N ASN A 144 -3.39 6.45 -18.39
CA ASN A 144 -3.39 7.72 -19.12
C ASN A 144 -2.81 8.88 -18.29
N ALA A 145 -2.87 8.82 -16.96
CA ALA A 145 -2.37 9.87 -16.08
C ALA A 145 -1.46 9.34 -14.94
N PRO A 146 -0.41 8.54 -15.24
CA PRO A 146 0.46 7.93 -14.24
C PRO A 146 1.18 8.96 -13.35
N GLU A 147 1.38 10.18 -13.85
CA GLU A 147 2.02 11.26 -13.10
C GLU A 147 1.16 11.80 -11.95
N THR A 148 -0.13 11.42 -11.87
CA THR A 148 -1.00 11.69 -10.72
C THR A 148 -0.35 11.25 -9.40
N VAL A 149 0.40 10.12 -9.43
CA VAL A 149 1.14 9.59 -8.27
C VAL A 149 2.19 10.57 -7.73
N SER A 150 2.73 11.45 -8.58
CA SER A 150 3.69 12.50 -8.20
C SER A 150 3.05 13.87 -7.94
N LYS A 151 1.76 14.04 -8.21
CA LYS A 151 1.04 15.32 -8.04
C LYS A 151 0.15 15.32 -6.80
N ASN A 152 -0.31 14.16 -6.34
CA ASN A 152 -1.22 14.04 -5.20
C ASN A 152 -0.58 13.15 -4.11
N PRO A 153 -0.20 13.70 -2.95
CA PRO A 153 0.50 12.95 -1.91
C PRO A 153 -0.34 11.85 -1.27
N VAL A 154 -1.68 12.01 -1.23
CA VAL A 154 -2.58 10.94 -0.73
C VAL A 154 -2.60 9.78 -1.71
N ILE A 155 -2.76 10.03 -3.02
CA ILE A 155 -2.67 8.97 -4.03
C ILE A 155 -1.29 8.32 -4.02
N SER A 156 -0.23 9.11 -3.86
CA SER A 156 1.14 8.62 -3.72
C SER A 156 1.31 7.65 -2.56
N PHE A 157 0.78 7.95 -1.38
CA PHE A 157 0.80 6.99 -0.26
C PHE A 157 -0.12 5.80 -0.51
N LYS A 158 -1.29 6.00 -1.13
CA LYS A 158 -2.21 4.89 -1.45
C LYS A 158 -1.56 3.88 -2.40
N THR A 159 -0.74 4.29 -3.36
CA THR A 159 -0.01 3.33 -4.22
C THR A 159 1.01 2.51 -3.41
N ALA A 160 1.70 3.14 -2.46
CA ALA A 160 2.60 2.43 -1.54
C ALA A 160 1.86 1.42 -0.65
N PHE A 161 0.72 1.80 -0.07
CA PHE A 161 -0.11 0.89 0.70
C PHE A 161 -0.71 -0.22 -0.16
N TRP A 162 -1.21 0.11 -1.35
CA TRP A 162 -1.72 -0.89 -2.29
C TRP A 162 -0.65 -1.94 -2.60
N PHE A 163 0.56 -1.51 -2.91
CA PHE A 163 1.66 -2.42 -3.18
C PHE A 163 1.98 -3.29 -1.95
N TRP A 164 2.13 -2.64 -0.79
CA TRP A 164 2.45 -3.30 0.47
C TRP A 164 1.43 -4.37 0.84
N MET A 165 0.14 -4.04 0.78
CA MET A 165 -0.93 -4.94 1.20
C MET A 165 -1.09 -6.15 0.26
N ASN A 166 -0.78 -5.98 -1.03
CA ASN A 166 -0.86 -7.08 -2.00
C ASN A 166 0.38 -7.98 -2.00
N ASN A 167 1.57 -7.45 -1.70
CA ASN A 167 2.83 -8.16 -1.93
C ASN A 167 3.69 -8.40 -0.67
N VAL A 168 3.51 -7.61 0.39
CA VAL A 168 4.46 -7.56 1.52
C VAL A 168 3.82 -7.82 2.89
N HIS A 169 2.59 -7.36 3.12
CA HIS A 169 1.89 -7.41 4.41
C HIS A 169 1.92 -8.82 5.04
N SER A 170 1.59 -9.86 4.27
CA SER A 170 1.54 -11.23 4.78
C SER A 170 2.92 -11.74 5.22
N ILE A 171 4.01 -11.23 4.65
CA ILE A 171 5.37 -11.67 4.96
C ILE A 171 5.78 -11.17 6.35
N ILE A 172 5.60 -9.87 6.61
CA ILE A 172 6.06 -9.26 7.86
C ILE A 172 5.15 -9.62 9.05
N THR A 173 3.86 -9.85 8.80
CA THR A 173 2.86 -10.15 9.84
C THR A 173 2.80 -11.64 10.22
N THR A 174 3.35 -12.54 9.40
CA THR A 174 3.45 -13.98 9.70
C THR A 174 4.82 -14.40 10.25
N ASN A 175 5.55 -13.44 10.84
CA ASN A 175 6.82 -13.64 11.52
C ASN A 175 7.95 -14.22 10.63
N LYS A 176 7.89 -14.02 9.30
CA LYS A 176 8.98 -14.38 8.37
C LYS A 176 10.17 -13.39 8.42
N GLY A 177 10.00 -12.27 9.13
CA GLY A 177 11.04 -11.26 9.33
C GLY A 177 11.15 -10.24 8.19
N PHE A 178 12.11 -9.30 8.34
CA PHE A 178 12.32 -8.21 7.39
C PHE A 178 13.00 -8.67 6.08
N GLY A 179 13.96 -9.60 6.14
CA GLY A 179 14.72 -10.05 4.96
C GLY A 179 13.87 -10.48 3.76
N PRO A 180 12.82 -11.32 3.95
CA PRO A 180 11.95 -11.70 2.84
C PRO A 180 11.11 -10.55 2.25
N THR A 181 10.88 -9.46 3.00
CA THR A 181 10.19 -8.27 2.46
C THR A 181 11.04 -7.54 1.43
N ILE A 182 12.37 -7.56 1.57
CA ILE A 182 13.32 -7.00 0.59
C ILE A 182 13.17 -7.72 -0.76
N ARG A 183 13.07 -9.06 -0.72
CA ARG A 183 12.88 -9.87 -1.94
C ARG A 183 11.52 -9.64 -2.59
N ALA A 184 10.47 -9.41 -1.79
CA ALA A 184 9.14 -9.12 -2.32
C ALA A 184 9.05 -7.77 -3.05
N ILE A 185 9.86 -6.79 -2.64
CA ILE A 185 9.90 -5.46 -3.26
C ILE A 185 10.78 -5.47 -4.51
N ASN A 186 12.02 -5.97 -4.41
CA ASN A 186 13.01 -5.90 -5.50
C ASN A 186 13.01 -7.11 -6.44
N GLY A 187 12.36 -8.21 -6.07
CA GLY A 187 12.32 -9.45 -6.87
C GLY A 187 11.29 -9.44 -8.00
N MET A 188 10.53 -8.34 -8.17
CA MET A 188 9.62 -8.19 -9.31
C MET A 188 10.25 -7.50 -10.54
N ASP A 189 11.52 -7.12 -10.45
CA ASP A 189 12.29 -6.50 -11.54
C ASP A 189 13.10 -7.53 -12.38
N THR A 190 13.00 -8.82 -12.07
CA THR A 190 13.63 -9.94 -12.78
C THR A 190 12.59 -10.84 -13.43
#